data_AF-A0A7K3WCK6-F1
#
_entry.id   AF-A0A7K3WCK6-F1
#
_cell.length_a   1.000
_cell.length_b   1.000
_cell.length_c   1.000
_cell.angle_alpha   90.00
_cell.angle_beta   90.00
_cell.angle_gamma   90.00
#
_symmetry.space_group_name_H-M   'P 1'
#
loop_
_entity.id
_entity.type
_entity.pdbx_description
1 polymer ?
#
loop_
_entity_poly.entity_id
_entity_poly.type
_entity_poly.pdbx_seq_one_letter_code
_entity_poly.pdbx_strand_id
1 'polypeptide(L)'
;MAHDLSKHFVYLYRDPIDNRIRYVGLATLQARAKYQRPEAHRRCQPEKCNVRRWLDDLAELGRTPNIEVINCDSEAQAKAIEAALISALWVPQDAPAEARLLNKIKGCGSRFRPLGLPLALEDRAHRSPVSRAALGGLGPALVVNISSKSFHEVDQASDKTFKTLERPGAVLASRTDEKLVLERYTGWWMIGTQLERWRDGDEEPPRLLVAVTGHTERKWIWAASRIDIPKLLTTEPEDGGYYRIPVLLRTSAVVDPLTGMPSVTIAPTLDARELRGRRVVPRDFGPRVTGRGRAFGSYTSQFFDYVPASGCKPVDEPAPTPLELQPA
;
A
#
# COMPACT_ATOMS: atom_id res chain seq x y z
N MET A 1 -28.99 17.39 -28.90
CA MET A 1 -28.63 17.33 -27.46
C MET A 1 -27.22 17.88 -27.32
N ALA A 2 -27.09 19.10 -26.80
CA ALA A 2 -25.78 19.69 -26.55
C ALA A 2 -25.13 18.97 -25.37
N HIS A 3 -23.90 18.48 -25.54
CA HIS A 3 -23.10 17.95 -24.44
C HIS A 3 -22.94 19.05 -23.40
N ASP A 4 -23.50 18.84 -22.20
CA ASP A 4 -23.17 19.64 -21.02
C ASP A 4 -21.69 19.38 -20.73
N LEU A 5 -20.82 20.28 -21.20
CA LEU A 5 -19.40 20.23 -20.92
C LEU A 5 -19.27 20.44 -19.41
N SER A 6 -19.03 19.35 -18.68
CA SER A 6 -18.81 19.35 -17.24
C SER A 6 -17.93 20.54 -16.84
N LYS A 7 -18.46 21.42 -15.99
CA LYS A 7 -17.82 22.70 -15.61
C LYS A 7 -16.70 22.53 -14.59
N HIS A 8 -16.30 21.30 -14.27
CA HIS A 8 -15.37 21.02 -13.18
C HIS A 8 -14.34 19.99 -13.62
N PHE A 9 -13.07 20.33 -13.41
CA PHE A 9 -11.94 19.52 -13.83
C PHE A 9 -10.92 19.43 -12.70
N VAL A 10 -10.28 18.27 -12.57
CA VAL A 10 -9.03 18.11 -11.83
C VAL A 10 -7.90 17.96 -12.84
N TYR A 11 -6.83 18.72 -12.70
CA TYR A 11 -5.64 18.58 -13.54
C TYR A 11 -4.42 18.18 -12.72
N LEU A 12 -3.51 17.48 -13.38
CA LEU A 12 -2.27 16.96 -12.82
C LEU A 12 -1.11 17.51 -13.65
N TYR A 13 -0.12 18.10 -12.99
CA TYR A 13 1.16 18.40 -13.62
C TYR A 13 2.15 17.31 -13.32
N ARG A 14 2.71 16.76 -14.39
CA ARG A 14 3.82 15.82 -14.33
C ARG A 14 5.10 16.46 -14.80
N ASP A 15 6.17 16.11 -14.12
CA ASP A 15 7.50 16.46 -14.56
C ASP A 15 7.79 15.77 -15.91
N PRO A 16 8.24 16.50 -16.95
CA PRO A 16 8.51 15.90 -18.25
C PRO A 16 9.73 14.97 -18.24
N ILE A 17 10.55 14.99 -17.18
CA ILE A 17 11.78 14.19 -17.06
C ILE A 17 11.48 12.81 -16.50
N ASP A 18 10.82 12.75 -15.35
CA ASP A 18 10.59 11.51 -14.59
C ASP A 18 9.12 11.07 -14.57
N ASN A 19 8.24 11.83 -15.22
CA ASN A 19 6.80 11.60 -15.32
C ASN A 19 6.06 11.55 -13.97
N ARG A 20 6.69 12.01 -12.88
CA ARG A 20 6.07 12.08 -11.54
C ARG A 20 5.09 13.24 -11.48
N ILE A 21 3.98 13.03 -10.78
CA ILE A 21 3.02 14.10 -10.52
C ILE A 21 3.61 15.03 -9.47
N ARG A 22 3.75 16.31 -9.82
CA ARG A 22 4.30 17.37 -8.97
C ARG A 22 3.21 18.28 -8.41
N TYR A 23 2.05 18.37 -9.07
CA TYR A 23 0.95 19.21 -8.61
C TYR A 23 -0.41 18.68 -9.06
N VAL A 24 -1.43 18.87 -8.22
CA VAL A 24 -2.83 18.58 -8.50
C VAL A 24 -3.64 19.87 -8.30
N GLY A 25 -4.59 20.19 -9.17
CA GLY A 25 -5.43 21.37 -8.95
C GLY A 25 -6.82 21.28 -9.57
N LEU A 26 -7.71 22.16 -9.11
CA LEU A 26 -9.05 22.35 -9.67
C LEU A 26 -9.12 23.44 -10.74
N ALA A 27 -9.93 23.20 -11.76
CA ALA A 27 -10.30 24.20 -12.76
C ALA A 27 -11.81 24.15 -13.04
N THR A 28 -12.39 25.33 -13.29
CA THR A 28 -13.80 25.50 -13.69
C THR A 28 -14.00 25.62 -15.20
N LEU A 29 -12.91 25.60 -15.97
CA LEU A 29 -12.90 25.70 -17.42
C LEU A 29 -11.81 24.78 -17.97
N GLN A 30 -12.13 23.99 -18.99
CA GLN A 30 -11.19 23.05 -19.60
C GLN A 30 -9.95 23.77 -20.17
N ALA A 31 -10.14 24.98 -20.71
CA ALA A 31 -9.05 25.84 -21.16
C ALA A 31 -8.10 26.22 -20.02
N ARG A 32 -8.59 26.37 -18.79
CA ARG A 32 -7.76 26.64 -17.61
C ARG A 32 -7.10 25.36 -17.05
N ALA A 33 -7.62 24.18 -17.38
CA ALA A 33 -6.98 22.91 -17.08
C ALA A 33 -5.83 22.62 -18.06
N LYS A 34 -6.01 22.92 -19.36
CA LYS A 34 -5.03 22.65 -20.44
C LYS A 34 -4.03 23.79 -20.67
N TYR A 35 -4.42 25.03 -20.45
CA TYR A 35 -3.63 26.24 -20.72
C TYR A 35 -3.60 27.13 -19.48
N GLN A 36 -2.93 26.69 -18.42
CA GLN A 36 -2.53 27.67 -17.41
C GLN A 36 -1.38 28.48 -17.98
N ARG A 37 -1.72 29.67 -18.47
CA ARG A 37 -0.71 30.70 -18.70
C ARG A 37 -0.02 30.97 -17.34
N PRO A 38 1.31 31.17 -17.29
CA PRO A 38 2.04 31.60 -16.10
C PRO A 38 1.35 32.77 -15.35
N GLU A 39 0.57 33.57 -16.10
CA GLU A 39 -0.40 34.58 -15.66
C GLU A 39 -1.36 34.16 -14.54
N ALA A 40 -1.86 32.93 -14.52
CA ALA A 40 -2.80 32.47 -13.49
C ALA A 40 -2.13 32.31 -12.11
N HIS A 41 -0.80 32.28 -12.06
CA HIS A 41 0.04 32.29 -10.86
C HIS A 41 0.79 33.64 -10.66
N ARG A 42 0.49 34.68 -11.47
CA ARG A 42 1.20 35.98 -11.42
C ARG A 42 1.08 36.69 -10.07
N ARG A 43 -0.07 36.58 -9.39
CA ARG A 43 -0.18 36.95 -7.97
C ARG A 43 0.36 35.78 -7.16
N CYS A 44 1.59 35.91 -6.65
CA CYS A 44 2.20 34.94 -5.73
C CYS A 44 1.38 34.94 -4.43
N GLN A 45 0.22 34.29 -4.46
CA GLN A 45 -0.39 33.81 -3.23
C GLN A 45 0.69 32.93 -2.60
N PRO A 46 1.02 33.11 -1.31
CA PRO A 46 2.10 32.35 -0.64
C PRO A 46 1.98 30.83 -0.83
N GLU A 47 0.78 30.36 -1.16
CA GLU A 47 0.39 28.97 -1.36
C GLU A 47 0.80 28.39 -2.72
N LYS A 48 1.00 29.25 -3.72
CA LYS A 48 1.26 28.87 -5.13
C LYS A 48 2.67 29.16 -5.60
N CYS A 49 3.50 29.79 -4.77
CA CYS A 49 4.86 30.19 -5.15
C CYS A 49 5.76 28.98 -5.48
N ASN A 50 5.54 27.81 -4.86
CA ASN A 50 6.31 26.58 -5.17
C ASN A 50 6.01 26.04 -6.58
N VAL A 51 4.73 25.99 -6.96
CA VAL A 51 4.31 25.54 -8.29
C VAL A 51 4.82 26.49 -9.35
N ARG A 52 4.69 27.80 -9.11
CA ARG A 52 5.18 28.81 -10.03
C ARG A 52 6.68 28.73 -10.25
N ARG A 53 7.47 28.68 -9.16
CA ARG A 53 8.92 28.54 -9.25
C ARG A 53 9.31 27.34 -10.10
N TRP A 54 8.71 26.18 -9.85
CA TRP A 54 8.97 24.98 -10.64
C TRP A 54 8.58 25.12 -12.12
N LEU A 55 7.48 25.81 -12.43
CA LEU A 55 7.09 26.09 -13.84
C LEU A 55 8.05 27.07 -14.52
N ASP A 56 8.53 28.09 -13.80
CA ASP A 56 9.51 29.04 -14.30
C ASP A 56 10.86 28.32 -14.56
N ASP A 57 11.32 27.46 -13.62
CA ASP A 57 12.52 26.62 -13.78
C ASP A 57 12.41 25.70 -15.01
N LEU A 58 11.24 25.09 -15.26
CA LEU A 58 11.02 24.28 -16.46
C LEU A 58 11.09 25.13 -17.74
N ALA A 59 10.51 26.33 -17.72
CA ALA A 59 10.50 27.22 -18.88
C ALA A 59 11.90 27.72 -19.24
N GLU A 60 12.74 28.03 -18.26
CA GLU A 60 14.16 28.38 -18.46
C GLU A 60 14.94 27.25 -19.14
N LEU A 61 14.56 25.99 -18.86
CA LEU A 61 15.12 24.80 -19.50
C LEU A 61 14.47 24.47 -20.85
N GLY A 62 13.57 25.31 -21.36
CA GLY A 62 12.83 25.07 -22.61
C GLY A 62 11.83 23.91 -22.53
N ARG A 63 11.33 23.60 -21.33
CA ARG A 63 10.44 22.47 -21.06
C ARG A 63 9.08 22.93 -20.56
N THR A 64 8.08 22.08 -20.72
CA THR A 64 6.73 22.27 -20.19
C THR A 64 6.29 21.02 -19.44
N PRO A 65 5.48 21.13 -18.38
CA PRO A 65 4.94 19.97 -17.69
C PRO A 65 4.00 19.18 -18.61
N ASN A 66 3.96 17.86 -18.43
CA ASN A 66 2.91 17.03 -19.02
C ASN A 66 1.63 17.22 -18.21
N ILE A 67 0.51 17.52 -18.88
CA ILE A 67 -0.76 17.84 -18.22
C ILE A 67 -1.77 16.71 -18.47
N GLU A 68 -2.28 16.11 -17.39
CA GLU A 68 -3.45 15.21 -17.45
C GLU A 68 -4.67 15.92 -16.87
N VAL A 69 -5.84 15.68 -17.45
CA VAL A 69 -7.12 16.30 -17.04
C VAL A 69 -8.17 15.23 -16.82
N ILE A 70 -8.84 15.31 -15.68
CA ILE A 70 -9.95 14.46 -15.27
C ILE A 70 -11.22 15.32 -15.30
N ASN A 71 -12.22 14.88 -16.05
CA ASN A 71 -13.54 15.53 -16.09
C ASN A 71 -14.37 15.08 -14.89
N CYS A 72 -15.09 16.00 -14.25
CA CYS A 72 -15.93 15.72 -13.10
C CYS A 72 -17.36 16.23 -13.32
N ASP A 73 -18.33 15.44 -12.92
CA ASP A 73 -19.77 15.71 -13.08
C ASP A 73 -20.25 16.86 -12.18
N SER A 74 -19.53 17.16 -11.09
CA SER A 74 -19.86 18.24 -10.16
C SER A 74 -18.64 18.84 -9.47
N GLU A 75 -18.80 20.04 -8.90
CA GLU A 75 -17.77 20.68 -8.08
C GLU A 75 -17.40 19.84 -6.85
N ALA A 76 -18.40 19.21 -6.22
CA ALA A 76 -18.21 18.36 -5.06
C ALA A 76 -17.36 17.14 -5.40
N GLN A 77 -17.64 16.49 -6.53
CA GLN A 77 -16.84 15.36 -7.03
C GLN A 77 -15.41 15.82 -7.38
N ALA A 78 -15.26 16.97 -8.04
CA ALA A 78 -13.94 17.50 -8.37
C ALA A 78 -13.10 17.77 -7.10
N LYS A 79 -13.68 18.43 -6.08
CA LYS A 79 -13.03 18.65 -4.78
C LYS A 79 -12.66 17.33 -4.09
N ALA A 80 -13.54 16.34 -4.12
CA ALA A 80 -13.26 15.03 -3.54
C ALA A 80 -12.11 14.30 -4.26
N ILE A 81 -12.09 14.34 -5.60
CA ILE A 81 -11.02 13.74 -6.42
C ILE A 81 -9.69 14.47 -6.21
N GLU A 82 -9.68 15.81 -6.23
CA GLU A 82 -8.47 16.60 -5.96
C GLU A 82 -7.89 16.25 -4.59
N ALA A 83 -8.71 16.31 -3.53
CA ALA A 83 -8.26 16.04 -2.18
C ALA A 83 -7.76 14.60 -2.01
N ALA A 84 -8.45 13.62 -2.61
CA ALA A 84 -8.01 12.22 -2.63
C ALA A 84 -6.67 12.04 -3.37
N LEU A 85 -6.48 12.67 -4.53
CA LEU A 85 -5.23 12.58 -5.30
C LEU A 85 -4.07 13.24 -4.55
N ILE A 86 -4.27 14.44 -4.00
CA ILE A 86 -3.27 15.11 -3.17
C ILE A 86 -2.88 14.20 -2.01
N SER A 87 -3.87 13.66 -1.29
CA SER A 87 -3.62 12.79 -0.13
C SER A 87 -2.92 11.48 -0.50
N ALA A 88 -3.26 10.86 -1.64
CA ALA A 88 -2.66 9.62 -2.11
C ALA A 88 -1.21 9.78 -2.61
N LEU A 89 -0.90 10.96 -3.16
CA LEU A 89 0.40 11.30 -3.74
C LEU A 89 1.31 12.00 -2.73
N TRP A 90 0.78 12.40 -1.58
CA TRP A 90 1.56 13.07 -0.57
C TRP A 90 2.66 12.17 -0.01
N VAL A 91 3.84 12.74 0.17
CA VAL A 91 4.97 12.13 0.85
C VAL A 91 5.41 13.06 1.99
N PRO A 92 6.02 12.54 3.06
CA PRO A 92 6.33 13.35 4.22
C PRO A 92 7.44 14.38 3.95
N GLN A 93 7.51 15.40 4.81
CA GLN A 93 8.39 16.57 4.66
C GLN A 93 9.88 16.26 4.87
N ASP A 94 10.23 15.03 5.20
CA ASP A 94 11.60 14.50 5.25
C ASP A 94 12.03 13.85 3.93
N ALA A 95 11.09 13.52 3.02
CA ALA A 95 11.39 12.97 1.71
C ALA A 95 12.16 13.98 0.84
N PRO A 96 12.95 13.56 -0.17
CA PRO A 96 13.62 14.50 -1.07
C PRO A 96 12.64 15.47 -1.76
N ALA A 97 13.06 16.71 -2.03
CA ALA A 97 12.18 17.77 -2.55
C ALA A 97 11.56 17.42 -3.92
N GLU A 98 12.30 16.68 -4.74
CA GLU A 98 11.90 16.10 -6.01
C GLU A 98 10.83 14.99 -5.89
N ALA A 99 10.64 14.41 -4.70
CA ALA A 99 9.58 13.44 -4.45
C ALA A 99 8.28 14.09 -3.93
N ARG A 100 8.34 15.34 -3.44
CA ARG A 100 7.19 16.02 -2.81
C ARG A 100 6.23 16.62 -3.82
N LEU A 101 4.93 16.53 -3.52
CA LEU A 101 3.92 17.37 -4.16
C LEU A 101 4.14 18.84 -3.78
N LEU A 102 3.95 19.73 -4.76
CA LEU A 102 4.03 21.18 -4.59
C LEU A 102 2.76 21.77 -3.96
N ASN A 103 1.67 20.98 -3.85
CA ASN A 103 0.46 21.33 -3.13
C ASN A 103 0.75 21.63 -1.66
N LYS A 104 0.23 22.75 -1.13
CA LYS A 104 0.13 22.95 0.31
C LYS A 104 -1.13 22.26 0.82
N ILE A 105 -0.98 21.29 1.72
CA ILE A 105 -2.12 20.68 2.40
C ILE A 105 -2.51 21.59 3.57
N LYS A 106 -3.73 22.11 3.56
CA LYS A 106 -4.33 22.86 4.66
C LYS A 106 -5.56 22.11 5.19
N GLY A 107 -5.57 21.79 6.49
CA GLY A 107 -6.76 21.31 7.21
C GLY A 107 -7.12 19.82 7.05
N CYS A 108 -8.39 19.52 7.33
CA CYS A 108 -8.97 18.16 7.41
C CYS A 108 -9.88 17.84 6.19
N GLY A 109 -9.42 18.14 4.97
CA GLY A 109 -10.14 17.78 3.75
C GLY A 109 -10.21 16.26 3.51
N SER A 110 -11.00 15.82 2.51
CA SER A 110 -11.12 14.40 2.16
C SER A 110 -9.75 13.74 1.94
N ARG A 111 -9.46 12.66 2.67
CA ARG A 111 -8.18 11.96 2.61
C ARG A 111 -8.30 10.67 1.82
N PHE A 112 -7.23 10.33 1.12
CA PHE A 112 -7.09 8.99 0.57
C PHE A 112 -6.96 8.03 1.73
N ARG A 113 -7.83 7.03 1.75
CA ARG A 113 -7.80 5.95 2.72
C ARG A 113 -7.59 4.66 1.96
N PRO A 114 -6.53 3.88 2.25
CA PRO A 114 -6.41 2.53 1.72
C PRO A 114 -7.68 1.74 2.01
N LEU A 115 -8.13 0.97 1.03
CA LEU A 115 -9.32 0.16 1.16
C LEU A 115 -9.20 -0.83 2.33
N GLY A 116 -10.25 -0.95 3.14
CA GLY A 116 -10.30 -1.78 4.35
C GLY A 116 -9.53 -1.26 5.58
N LEU A 117 -9.06 -0.01 5.55
CA LEU A 117 -8.50 0.66 6.72
C LEU A 117 -9.61 1.38 7.53
N PRO A 118 -9.69 1.21 8.87
CA PRO A 118 -10.59 1.99 9.72
C PRO A 118 -10.31 3.50 9.64
N LEU A 119 -11.36 4.32 9.79
CA LEU A 119 -11.24 5.79 9.74
C LEU A 119 -10.22 6.32 10.76
N ALA A 120 -10.21 5.75 11.97
CA ALA A 120 -9.28 6.13 13.04
C ALA A 120 -7.79 5.95 12.68
N LEU A 121 -7.47 5.21 11.61
CA LEU A 121 -6.11 4.92 11.19
C LEU A 121 -5.68 5.66 9.91
N GLU A 122 -6.54 6.53 9.35
CA GLU A 122 -6.31 7.14 8.02
C GLU A 122 -4.98 7.92 7.95
N ASP A 123 -4.58 8.58 9.04
CA ASP A 123 -3.36 9.40 9.10
C ASP A 123 -2.07 8.59 9.04
N ARG A 124 -2.14 7.27 9.22
CA ARG A 124 -0.95 6.41 9.14
C ARG A 124 -0.41 6.28 7.72
N ALA A 125 -1.24 6.58 6.73
CA ALA A 125 -0.81 6.70 5.34
C ALA A 125 0.28 7.78 5.14
N HIS A 126 0.28 8.80 6.01
CA HIS A 126 1.17 9.96 5.98
C HIS A 126 2.37 9.83 6.93
N ARG A 127 2.46 8.75 7.71
CA ARG A 127 3.68 8.46 8.48
C ARG A 127 4.78 7.98 7.54
N SER A 128 6.05 8.11 7.96
CA SER A 128 7.18 7.61 7.19
C SER A 128 6.97 6.13 6.83
N PRO A 129 7.25 5.70 5.58
CA PRO A 129 7.07 4.31 5.18
C PRO A 129 7.88 3.35 6.06
N VAL A 130 7.33 2.16 6.30
CA VAL A 130 7.99 1.08 7.01
C VAL A 130 8.96 0.39 6.06
N SER A 131 10.24 0.32 6.44
CA SER A 131 11.24 -0.45 5.73
C SER A 131 11.37 -1.88 6.27
N ARG A 132 12.00 -2.76 5.51
CA ARG A 132 12.39 -4.12 5.91
C ARG A 132 13.28 -4.09 7.14
N ALA A 133 14.25 -3.18 7.18
CA ALA A 133 15.10 -2.98 8.35
C ALA A 133 14.28 -2.56 9.58
N ALA A 134 13.32 -1.64 9.41
CA ALA A 134 12.45 -1.22 10.50
C ALA A 134 11.55 -2.36 11.00
N LEU A 135 11.03 -3.23 10.11
CA LEU A 135 10.30 -4.43 10.52
C LEU A 135 11.22 -5.41 11.27
N GLY A 136 12.41 -5.69 10.76
CA GLY A 136 13.38 -6.58 11.42
C GLY A 136 13.82 -6.08 12.80
N GLY A 137 13.88 -4.75 12.99
CA GLY A 137 14.09 -4.12 14.30
C GLY A 137 12.98 -4.37 15.32
N LEU A 138 11.79 -4.80 14.88
CA LEU A 138 10.70 -5.22 15.76
C LEU A 138 10.75 -6.73 16.09
N GLY A 139 11.70 -7.46 15.50
CA GLY A 139 11.87 -8.92 15.55
C GLY A 139 11.63 -9.56 14.18
N PRO A 140 11.92 -10.88 14.02
CA PRO A 140 11.69 -11.56 12.77
C PRO A 140 10.22 -11.51 12.38
N ALA A 141 9.92 -11.24 11.11
CA ALA A 141 8.57 -11.05 10.61
C ALA A 141 8.33 -11.88 9.35
N LEU A 142 7.10 -12.36 9.22
CA LEU A 142 6.58 -13.01 8.04
C LEU A 142 5.63 -12.03 7.34
N VAL A 143 6.03 -11.53 6.18
CA VAL A 143 5.24 -10.57 5.40
C VAL A 143 4.47 -11.32 4.34
N VAL A 144 3.14 -11.24 4.32
CA VAL A 144 2.28 -11.96 3.37
C VAL A 144 1.57 -11.01 2.42
N ASN A 145 1.55 -11.33 1.12
CA ASN A 145 0.92 -10.48 0.11
C ASN A 145 -0.56 -10.83 -0.08
N ILE A 146 -1.46 -9.89 0.23
CA ILE A 146 -2.91 -10.06 0.11
C ILE A 146 -3.42 -9.40 -1.17
N SER A 147 -3.96 -10.20 -2.08
CA SER A 147 -4.67 -9.73 -3.27
C SER A 147 -6.16 -9.55 -3.00
N SER A 148 -6.89 -8.84 -3.87
CA SER A 148 -8.35 -8.73 -3.79
C SER A 148 -9.06 -10.03 -4.18
N LYS A 149 -8.46 -10.84 -5.06
CA LYS A 149 -9.09 -12.04 -5.64
C LYS A 149 -8.98 -13.27 -4.74
N SER A 150 -10.02 -14.09 -4.71
CA SER A 150 -9.94 -15.46 -4.18
C SER A 150 -8.97 -16.29 -5.03
N PHE A 151 -8.34 -17.28 -4.40
CA PHE A 151 -7.50 -18.24 -5.11
C PHE A 151 -8.34 -19.49 -5.37
N HIS A 152 -8.15 -20.10 -6.54
CA HIS A 152 -8.72 -21.38 -6.87
C HIS A 152 -7.56 -22.36 -7.00
N GLU A 153 -7.64 -23.50 -6.32
CA GLU A 153 -6.69 -24.60 -6.56
C GLU A 153 -7.13 -25.34 -7.83
N VAL A 154 -6.17 -25.67 -8.69
CA VAL A 154 -6.41 -26.55 -9.83
C VAL A 154 -6.32 -27.96 -9.29
N ASP A 155 -7.41 -28.74 -9.36
CA ASP A 155 -7.34 -30.17 -9.09
C ASP A 155 -6.44 -30.82 -10.13
N GLN A 156 -5.31 -31.37 -9.71
CA GLN A 156 -4.38 -32.05 -10.63
C GLN A 156 -4.93 -33.40 -11.11
N ALA A 157 -5.91 -33.98 -10.42
CA ALA A 157 -6.52 -35.26 -10.81
C ALA A 157 -7.64 -35.09 -11.85
N SER A 158 -8.22 -33.89 -11.93
CA SER A 158 -9.24 -33.58 -12.91
C SER A 158 -8.91 -32.24 -13.56
N ASP A 159 -8.38 -32.30 -14.78
CA ASP A 159 -7.94 -31.18 -15.64
C ASP A 159 -9.04 -30.10 -15.91
N LYS A 160 -10.18 -30.18 -15.21
CA LYS A 160 -11.39 -29.39 -15.38
C LYS A 160 -12.12 -29.00 -14.09
N THR A 161 -11.69 -29.45 -12.90
CA THR A 161 -12.43 -29.13 -11.66
C THR A 161 -11.56 -28.29 -10.73
N PHE A 162 -11.93 -27.04 -10.52
CA PHE A 162 -11.26 -26.22 -9.52
C PHE A 162 -11.82 -26.62 -8.14
N LYS A 163 -11.02 -27.27 -7.28
CA LYS A 163 -11.40 -27.38 -5.88
C LYS A 163 -11.29 -25.97 -5.31
N THR A 164 -12.43 -25.35 -5.03
CA THR A 164 -12.45 -24.01 -4.43
C THR A 164 -11.96 -24.12 -3.00
N LEU A 165 -10.67 -23.84 -2.77
CA LEU A 165 -10.23 -23.36 -1.46
C LEU A 165 -10.87 -21.98 -1.30
N GLU A 166 -12.06 -21.93 -0.69
CA GLU A 166 -12.83 -20.70 -0.51
C GLU A 166 -12.08 -19.75 0.44
N ARG A 167 -11.12 -19.00 -0.10
CA ARG A 167 -10.64 -17.79 0.56
C ARG A 167 -11.73 -16.74 0.36
N PRO A 168 -12.35 -16.20 1.42
CA PRO A 168 -13.38 -15.18 1.28
C PRO A 168 -12.87 -14.03 0.41
N GLY A 169 -13.61 -13.71 -0.64
CA GLY A 169 -13.32 -12.53 -1.44
C GLY A 169 -13.49 -11.29 -0.57
N ALA A 170 -12.42 -10.53 -0.35
CA ALA A 170 -12.57 -9.23 0.30
C ALA A 170 -13.15 -8.24 -0.73
N VAL A 171 -14.39 -7.82 -0.50
CA VAL A 171 -14.89 -6.58 -1.08
C VAL A 171 -14.14 -5.45 -0.40
N LEU A 172 -12.98 -5.09 -0.95
CA LEU A 172 -12.11 -4.05 -0.41
C LEU A 172 -12.86 -2.72 -0.18
N ALA A 173 -13.95 -2.49 -0.92
CA ALA A 173 -14.81 -1.31 -0.82
C ALA A 173 -15.83 -1.31 0.34
N SER A 174 -16.12 -2.45 0.99
CA SER A 174 -17.08 -2.50 2.11
C SER A 174 -16.39 -2.25 3.45
N ARG A 175 -17.17 -1.88 4.49
CA ARG A 175 -16.71 -1.93 5.89
C ARG A 175 -16.18 -3.33 6.14
N THR A 176 -14.86 -3.48 6.17
CA THR A 176 -14.24 -4.79 6.20
C THR A 176 -14.45 -5.40 7.58
N ASP A 177 -15.11 -6.55 7.62
CA ASP A 177 -15.19 -7.38 8.82
C ASP A 177 -13.77 -7.80 9.22
N GLU A 178 -13.36 -7.43 10.43
CA GLU A 178 -12.03 -7.74 10.96
C GLU A 178 -11.79 -9.26 11.04
N LYS A 179 -12.85 -10.04 11.21
CA LYS A 179 -12.80 -11.50 11.16
C LYS A 179 -12.42 -12.00 9.76
N LEU A 180 -13.01 -11.42 8.71
CA LEU A 180 -12.65 -11.76 7.33
C LEU A 180 -11.22 -11.36 7.00
N VAL A 181 -10.75 -10.21 7.51
CA VAL A 181 -9.32 -9.83 7.38
C VAL A 181 -8.45 -10.92 7.99
N LEU A 182 -8.74 -11.29 9.24
CA LEU A 182 -8.01 -12.33 9.98
C LEU A 182 -7.94 -13.65 9.25
N GLU A 183 -9.09 -14.22 8.90
CA GLU A 183 -9.18 -15.49 8.18
C GLU A 183 -8.36 -15.43 6.89
N ARG A 184 -8.40 -14.27 6.21
CA ARG A 184 -7.66 -14.08 4.98
C ARG A 184 -6.17 -14.10 5.20
N TYR A 185 -5.59 -13.35 6.13
CA TYR A 185 -4.11 -13.25 6.21
C TYR A 185 -3.45 -14.31 7.07
N THR A 186 -4.20 -15.05 7.90
CA THR A 186 -3.65 -16.14 8.71
C THR A 186 -3.60 -17.47 7.97
N GLY A 187 -4.56 -17.76 7.10
CA GLY A 187 -4.67 -19.05 6.42
C GLY A 187 -3.99 -19.12 5.05
N TRP A 188 -3.77 -20.35 4.61
CA TRP A 188 -3.45 -20.73 3.23
C TRP A 188 -2.04 -20.34 2.76
N TRP A 189 -1.02 -20.60 3.59
CA TRP A 189 0.38 -20.27 3.28
C TRP A 189 1.27 -21.51 3.13
N MET A 190 2.03 -21.59 2.05
CA MET A 190 3.00 -22.67 1.81
C MET A 190 4.32 -22.39 2.56
N ILE A 191 4.30 -22.50 3.88
CA ILE A 191 5.48 -22.26 4.74
C ILE A 191 6.18 -23.55 5.18
N GLY A 192 5.77 -24.73 4.70
CA GLY A 192 6.25 -26.04 5.22
C GLY A 192 7.77 -26.16 5.32
N THR A 193 8.50 -25.95 4.23
CA THR A 193 9.98 -25.98 4.22
C THR A 193 10.58 -24.99 5.20
N GLN A 194 9.98 -23.81 5.34
CA GLN A 194 10.48 -22.78 6.24
C GLN A 194 10.15 -23.10 7.71
N LEU A 195 9.02 -23.76 7.95
CA LEU A 195 8.58 -24.21 9.26
C LEU A 195 9.49 -25.32 9.81
N GLU A 196 9.94 -26.25 8.95
CA GLU A 196 10.93 -27.27 9.31
C GLU A 196 12.22 -26.62 9.82
N ARG A 197 12.77 -25.65 9.07
CA ARG A 197 13.96 -24.90 9.48
C ARG A 197 13.78 -24.18 10.83
N TRP A 198 12.57 -23.68 11.13
CA TRP A 198 12.28 -23.09 12.43
C TRP A 198 12.14 -24.13 13.55
N ARG A 199 11.61 -25.33 13.26
CA ARG A 199 11.51 -26.45 14.21
C ARG A 199 12.89 -27.00 14.57
N ASP A 200 13.76 -27.11 13.58
CA ASP A 200 15.12 -27.65 13.74
C ASP A 200 16.08 -26.64 14.40
N GLY A 201 15.69 -25.36 14.49
CA GLY A 201 16.49 -24.30 15.09
C GLY A 201 17.52 -23.67 14.15
N ASP A 202 17.46 -23.98 12.86
CA ASP A 202 18.32 -23.39 11.82
C ASP A 202 18.08 -21.88 11.66
N GLU A 203 16.85 -21.43 11.87
CA GLU A 203 16.45 -20.03 11.79
C GLU A 203 15.47 -19.65 12.92
N GLU A 204 15.51 -18.39 13.34
CA GLU A 204 14.58 -17.88 14.37
C GLU A 204 13.15 -17.79 13.79
N PRO A 205 12.12 -18.32 14.47
CA PRO A 205 10.75 -18.22 13.98
C PRO A 205 10.23 -16.77 13.98
N PRO A 206 9.33 -16.42 13.05
CA PRO A 206 8.76 -15.08 12.94
C PRO A 206 7.87 -14.77 14.13
N ARG A 207 8.10 -13.61 14.76
CA ARG A 207 7.30 -13.09 15.88
C ARG A 207 6.12 -12.23 15.41
N LEU A 208 6.18 -11.73 14.18
CA LEU A 208 5.16 -10.87 13.57
C LEU A 208 4.67 -11.45 12.25
N LEU A 209 3.37 -11.43 12.04
CA LEU A 209 2.73 -11.67 10.75
C LEU A 209 2.22 -10.34 10.21
N VAL A 210 2.69 -9.93 9.03
CA VAL A 210 2.39 -8.63 8.43
C VAL A 210 1.73 -8.83 7.07
N ALA A 211 0.46 -8.46 6.95
CA ALA A 211 -0.27 -8.52 5.69
C ALA A 211 -0.06 -7.22 4.90
N VAL A 212 0.46 -7.31 3.68
CA VAL A 212 0.64 -6.18 2.77
C VAL A 212 -0.26 -6.28 1.55
N THR A 213 -0.74 -5.16 1.05
CA THR A 213 -1.57 -5.09 -0.16
C THR A 213 -1.22 -3.88 -1.03
N GLY A 214 -1.56 -3.95 -2.31
CA GLY A 214 -1.27 -2.91 -3.31
C GLY A 214 -0.15 -3.27 -4.29
N HIS A 215 0.13 -2.35 -5.20
CA HIS A 215 1.20 -2.48 -6.20
C HIS A 215 2.58 -2.34 -5.53
N THR A 216 3.65 -2.93 -6.09
CA THR A 216 5.02 -2.88 -5.52
C THR A 216 5.52 -1.47 -5.21
N GLU A 217 5.12 -0.50 -6.02
CA GLU A 217 5.44 0.93 -5.84
C GLU A 217 4.61 1.61 -4.74
N ARG A 218 3.48 1.01 -4.34
CA ARG A 218 2.50 1.58 -3.40
C ARG A 218 1.84 0.46 -2.59
N LYS A 219 2.64 -0.20 -1.75
CA LYS A 219 2.17 -1.19 -0.78
C LYS A 219 1.82 -0.53 0.56
N TRP A 220 0.82 -1.12 1.22
CA TRP A 220 0.32 -0.70 2.52
C TRP A 220 0.18 -1.93 3.42
N ILE A 221 0.41 -1.75 4.71
CA ILE A 221 0.17 -2.79 5.70
C ILE A 221 -1.33 -2.82 6.02
N TRP A 222 -1.99 -3.91 5.65
CA TRP A 222 -3.43 -4.11 5.83
C TRP A 222 -3.79 -4.67 7.21
N ALA A 223 -2.90 -5.49 7.77
CA ALA A 223 -2.98 -6.02 9.12
C ALA A 223 -1.58 -6.41 9.62
N ALA A 224 -1.38 -6.40 10.93
CA ALA A 224 -0.21 -6.97 11.57
C ALA A 224 -0.58 -7.62 12.89
N SER A 225 -0.09 -8.83 13.18
CA SER A 225 -0.35 -9.54 14.43
C SER A 225 0.89 -10.22 14.97
N ARG A 226 0.89 -10.48 16.28
CA ARG A 226 1.90 -11.34 16.89
C ARG A 226 1.58 -12.80 16.62
N ILE A 227 2.61 -13.58 16.30
CA ILE A 227 2.48 -15.02 16.07
C ILE A 227 2.55 -15.76 17.41
N ASP A 228 1.72 -16.80 17.55
CA ASP A 228 1.79 -17.75 18.67
C ASP A 228 2.85 -18.81 18.33
N ILE A 229 4.11 -18.53 18.70
CA ILE A 229 5.28 -19.36 18.31
C ILE A 229 5.12 -20.82 18.74
N PRO A 230 4.76 -21.14 20.00
CA PRO A 230 4.57 -22.54 20.40
C PRO A 230 3.59 -23.28 19.51
N LYS A 231 2.47 -22.63 19.13
CA LYS A 231 1.51 -23.24 18.20
C LYS A 231 2.01 -23.29 16.77
N LEU A 232 2.75 -22.28 16.30
CA LEU A 232 3.30 -22.28 14.95
C LEU A 232 4.21 -23.50 14.77
N LEU A 233 5.10 -23.73 15.72
CA LEU A 233 6.05 -24.85 15.69
C LEU A 233 5.39 -26.22 15.78
N THR A 234 4.14 -26.32 16.25
CA THR A 234 3.36 -27.58 16.28
C THR A 234 2.22 -27.61 15.26
N THR A 235 2.14 -26.61 14.38
CA THR A 235 1.09 -26.54 13.36
C THR A 235 1.34 -27.57 12.27
N GLU A 236 0.32 -28.37 11.98
CA GLU A 236 0.31 -29.31 10.86
C GLU A 236 -0.35 -28.68 9.63
N PRO A 237 0.01 -29.13 8.41
CA PRO A 237 -0.62 -28.62 7.20
C PRO A 237 -2.13 -28.93 7.18
N GLU A 238 -2.92 -27.95 6.75
CA GLU A 238 -4.32 -28.11 6.36
C GLU A 238 -4.39 -28.68 4.91
N ASP A 239 -5.62 -28.81 4.38
CA ASP A 239 -5.91 -29.23 3.00
C ASP A 239 -4.94 -28.61 1.98
N GLY A 240 -4.33 -29.45 1.13
CA GLY A 240 -3.44 -29.01 0.05
C GLY A 240 -2.01 -28.65 0.48
N GLY A 241 -1.60 -28.97 1.71
CA GLY A 241 -0.24 -28.68 2.20
C GLY A 241 -0.05 -27.23 2.64
N TYR A 242 -1.14 -26.48 2.81
CA TYR A 242 -1.11 -25.10 3.26
C TYR A 242 -1.20 -25.01 4.77
N TYR A 243 -0.55 -24.01 5.35
CA TYR A 243 -0.55 -23.79 6.79
C TYR A 243 -1.38 -22.57 7.14
N ARG A 244 -2.02 -22.65 8.31
CA ARG A 244 -2.58 -21.50 9.01
C ARG A 244 -1.60 -21.02 10.06
N ILE A 245 -1.20 -19.76 9.96
CA ILE A 245 -0.28 -19.14 10.91
C ILE A 245 -1.08 -18.74 12.17
N PRO A 246 -0.80 -19.33 13.33
CA PRO A 246 -1.50 -19.01 14.56
C PRO A 246 -1.05 -17.65 15.08
N VAL A 247 -2.00 -16.80 15.46
CA VAL A 247 -1.74 -15.46 16.00
C VAL A 247 -2.28 -15.32 17.42
N LEU A 248 -1.64 -14.47 18.22
CA LEU A 248 -2.09 -14.15 19.55
C LEU A 248 -3.36 -13.29 19.48
N LEU A 249 -4.40 -13.74 20.19
CA LEU A 249 -5.64 -13.00 20.35
C LEU A 249 -5.55 -12.06 21.56
N ARG A 250 -6.10 -10.85 21.44
CA ARG A 250 -6.29 -9.95 22.58
C ARG A 250 -7.69 -10.12 23.13
N THR A 251 -7.74 -10.19 24.45
CA THR A 251 -8.97 -10.12 25.22
C THR A 251 -9.20 -8.66 25.59
N SER A 252 -10.37 -8.11 25.28
CA SER A 252 -10.75 -6.76 25.69
C SER A 252 -12.14 -6.81 26.31
N ALA A 253 -12.27 -6.23 27.50
CA ALA A 253 -13.57 -6.01 28.12
C ALA A 253 -14.23 -4.81 27.41
N VAL A 254 -15.37 -5.05 26.80
CA VAL A 254 -16.22 -4.02 26.19
C VAL A 254 -17.50 -3.99 27.01
N VAL A 255 -17.87 -2.83 27.53
CA VAL A 255 -19.18 -2.67 28.15
C VAL A 255 -20.19 -2.56 27.02
N ASP A 256 -21.13 -3.50 26.97
CA ASP A 256 -22.22 -3.45 26.00
C ASP A 256 -23.09 -2.20 26.28
N PRO A 257 -23.25 -1.29 25.31
CA PRO A 257 -23.97 -0.04 25.52
C PRO A 257 -25.47 -0.22 25.78
N LEU A 258 -26.06 -1.37 25.40
CA LEU A 258 -27.46 -1.67 25.61
C LEU A 258 -27.72 -2.32 26.98
N THR A 259 -26.80 -3.17 27.44
CA THR A 259 -26.99 -3.95 28.67
C THR A 259 -26.18 -3.43 29.86
N GLY A 260 -25.19 -2.56 29.63
CA GLY A 260 -24.26 -2.08 30.65
C GLY A 260 -23.34 -3.18 31.20
N MET A 261 -23.40 -4.39 30.66
CA MET A 261 -22.65 -5.54 31.14
C MET A 261 -21.28 -5.62 30.46
N PRO A 262 -20.22 -5.98 31.19
CA PRO A 262 -18.92 -6.27 30.59
C PRO A 262 -19.04 -7.53 29.73
N SER A 263 -18.88 -7.36 28.42
CA SER A 263 -18.67 -8.43 27.46
C SER A 263 -17.18 -8.58 27.18
N VAL A 264 -16.71 -9.82 27.14
CA VAL A 264 -15.32 -10.10 26.77
C VAL A 264 -15.26 -10.31 25.26
N THR A 265 -14.70 -9.35 24.55
CA THR A 265 -14.41 -9.50 23.12
C THR A 265 -13.00 -10.03 22.96
N ILE A 266 -12.87 -11.22 22.37
CA ILE A 266 -11.57 -11.78 21.98
C ILE A 266 -11.38 -11.46 20.50
N ALA A 267 -10.46 -10.54 20.20
CA ALA A 267 -10.13 -10.18 18.83
C ALA A 267 -8.61 -10.21 18.62
N PRO A 268 -8.12 -10.71 17.48
CA PRO A 268 -6.72 -10.54 17.11
C PRO A 268 -6.39 -9.07 17.04
N THR A 269 -5.18 -8.69 17.47
CA THR A 269 -4.70 -7.35 17.15
C THR A 269 -4.37 -7.34 15.66
N LEU A 270 -5.23 -6.76 14.83
CA LEU A 270 -4.88 -6.48 13.43
C LEU A 270 -3.87 -5.34 13.31
N ASP A 271 -3.47 -4.75 14.44
CA ASP A 271 -2.61 -3.58 14.51
C ASP A 271 -1.46 -3.74 15.52
N ALA A 272 -0.79 -4.89 15.49
CA ALA A 272 0.44 -5.07 16.26
C ALA A 272 1.47 -4.01 15.87
N ARG A 273 2.07 -3.37 16.88
CA ARG A 273 3.12 -2.35 16.71
C ARG A 273 2.69 -1.12 15.88
N GLU A 274 1.40 -0.81 15.85
CA GLU A 274 0.83 0.32 15.10
C GLU A 274 1.18 0.31 13.60
N LEU A 275 1.33 -0.89 13.03
CA LEU A 275 1.74 -1.05 11.64
C LEU A 275 0.57 -0.89 10.66
N ARG A 276 -0.66 -1.19 11.07
CA ARG A 276 -1.84 -1.17 10.18
C ARG A 276 -2.04 0.23 9.60
N GLY A 277 -2.20 0.33 8.28
CA GLY A 277 -2.37 1.59 7.56
C GLY A 277 -1.07 2.31 7.18
N ARG A 278 0.10 1.85 7.65
CA ARG A 278 1.38 2.42 7.22
C ARG A 278 1.74 1.98 5.81
N ARG A 279 2.39 2.89 5.07
CA ARG A 279 3.04 2.57 3.79
C ARG A 279 4.25 1.69 4.02
N VAL A 280 4.60 0.92 3.00
CA VAL A 280 5.89 0.24 2.91
C VAL A 280 6.80 1.03 1.97
N VAL A 281 8.12 1.00 2.22
CA VAL A 281 9.11 1.51 1.27
C VAL A 281 8.92 0.82 -0.11
N PRO A 282 8.87 1.57 -1.23
CA PRO A 282 8.68 0.98 -2.55
C PRO A 282 9.70 -0.14 -2.81
N ARG A 283 9.21 -1.27 -3.34
CA ARG A 283 10.03 -2.45 -3.74
C ARG A 283 10.76 -3.19 -2.61
N ASP A 284 10.53 -2.83 -1.34
CA ASP A 284 11.21 -3.44 -0.19
C ASP A 284 10.72 -4.88 0.13
N PHE A 285 9.53 -5.25 -0.37
CA PHE A 285 8.93 -6.60 -0.25
C PHE A 285 8.50 -7.15 -1.63
N GLY A 286 8.77 -8.43 -1.91
CA GLY A 286 8.59 -9.14 -3.20
C GLY A 286 7.12 -9.40 -3.62
N PRO A 287 6.83 -9.86 -4.86
CA PRO A 287 6.09 -9.05 -5.84
C PRO A 287 4.55 -9.18 -5.80
N ARG A 288 3.81 -8.26 -6.44
CA ARG A 288 3.37 -8.47 -7.84
C ARG A 288 3.47 -7.23 -8.74
N VAL A 289 4.16 -7.42 -9.87
CA VAL A 289 3.88 -6.75 -11.16
C VAL A 289 3.16 -7.75 -12.05
N THR A 290 2.00 -7.37 -12.58
CA THR A 290 1.52 -7.88 -13.88
C THR A 290 1.14 -6.70 -14.73
N GLY A 291 1.87 -6.54 -15.84
CA GLY A 291 1.65 -5.49 -16.84
C GLY A 291 2.59 -5.54 -18.05
N ARG A 292 3.10 -6.73 -18.43
CA ARG A 292 3.49 -7.21 -19.80
C ARG A 292 4.15 -8.61 -19.69
N GLY A 293 3.31 -9.63 -19.48
CA GLY A 293 3.46 -10.93 -20.15
C GLY A 293 4.51 -11.98 -19.74
N ARG A 294 4.55 -12.46 -18.48
CA ARG A 294 4.42 -13.92 -18.19
C ARG A 294 4.49 -14.34 -16.71
N ALA A 295 3.68 -15.37 -16.46
CA ALA A 295 3.49 -16.33 -15.37
C ALA A 295 3.33 -15.86 -13.92
N PHE A 296 2.07 -15.88 -13.48
CA PHE A 296 1.69 -16.81 -12.40
C PHE A 296 1.54 -18.23 -12.99
N GLY A 297 2.14 -19.21 -12.32
CA GLY A 297 2.22 -20.63 -12.70
C GLY A 297 3.68 -21.10 -12.55
N SER A 298 4.05 -22.14 -11.81
CA SER A 298 3.32 -23.21 -11.14
C SER A 298 4.20 -23.71 -9.99
N TYR A 299 3.65 -23.63 -8.78
CA TYR A 299 4.14 -24.15 -7.49
C TYR A 299 5.32 -23.46 -6.76
N THR A 300 5.00 -23.11 -5.51
CA THR A 300 5.86 -23.05 -4.30
C THR A 300 6.98 -22.01 -4.21
N SER A 301 6.64 -20.76 -3.84
CA SER A 301 7.41 -19.89 -2.88
C SER A 301 6.99 -18.41 -2.83
N GLN A 302 6.21 -17.88 -3.78
CA GLN A 302 6.09 -16.42 -3.99
C GLN A 302 4.94 -15.70 -3.24
N PHE A 303 4.60 -16.09 -2.01
CA PHE A 303 3.46 -15.50 -1.30
C PHE A 303 3.80 -14.78 0.00
N PHE A 304 5.03 -14.97 0.49
CA PHE A 304 5.51 -14.33 1.70
C PHE A 304 6.98 -13.96 1.59
N ASP A 305 7.39 -12.93 2.33
CA ASP A 305 8.79 -12.58 2.58
C ASP A 305 9.09 -12.82 4.05
N TYR A 306 10.17 -13.55 4.33
CA TYR A 306 10.72 -13.64 5.69
C TYR A 306 11.73 -12.50 5.91
N VAL A 307 11.52 -11.75 6.97
CA VAL A 307 12.36 -10.63 7.41
C VAL A 307 13.00 -11.06 8.73
N PRO A 308 14.31 -11.36 8.77
CA PRO A 308 14.96 -11.75 10.02
C PRO A 308 15.03 -10.56 11.00
N ALA A 309 15.35 -10.85 12.27
CA ALA A 309 15.69 -9.79 13.22
C ALA A 309 16.85 -8.95 12.68
N SER A 310 16.85 -7.65 12.97
CA SER A 310 18.00 -6.79 12.63
C SER A 310 19.21 -7.21 13.47
N GLY A 311 20.08 -8.03 12.87
CA GLY A 311 21.26 -8.61 13.54
C GLY A 311 22.26 -9.37 12.65
N CYS A 312 22.09 -9.38 11.32
CA CYS A 312 23.09 -9.86 10.38
C CYS A 312 23.40 -8.76 9.36
N LYS A 313 24.68 -8.65 9.00
CA LYS A 313 25.35 -7.57 8.26
C LYS A 313 24.50 -6.94 7.14
N PRO A 314 24.69 -5.64 6.85
CA PRO A 314 24.11 -5.03 5.66
C PRO A 314 24.35 -5.97 4.48
N VAL A 315 23.27 -6.35 3.79
CA VAL A 315 23.40 -6.97 2.49
C VAL A 315 24.19 -5.95 1.68
N ASP A 316 25.40 -6.31 1.26
CA ASP A 316 26.18 -5.48 0.35
C ASP A 316 25.24 -5.11 -0.80
N GLU A 317 24.86 -3.84 -0.87
CA GLU A 317 24.18 -3.33 -2.05
C GLU A 317 25.06 -3.74 -3.23
N PRO A 318 24.52 -4.37 -4.29
CA PRO A 318 25.30 -4.62 -5.48
C PRO A 318 25.91 -3.29 -5.88
N ALA A 319 27.26 -3.23 -5.87
CA ALA A 319 27.99 -2.02 -6.22
C ALA A 319 27.37 -1.45 -7.49
N PRO A 320 27.10 -0.13 -7.55
CA PRO A 320 26.49 0.47 -8.73
C PRO A 320 27.33 0.04 -9.94
N THR A 321 26.68 -0.63 -10.89
CA THR A 321 27.31 -1.01 -12.14
C THR A 321 28.00 0.24 -12.69
N PRO A 322 29.33 0.23 -12.88
CA PRO A 322 30.02 1.37 -13.43
C PRO A 322 29.32 1.77 -14.73
N LEU A 323 28.86 3.02 -14.80
CA LEU A 323 28.44 3.62 -16.05
C LEU A 323 29.68 3.58 -16.96
N GLU A 324 29.72 2.62 -17.88
CA GLU A 324 30.66 2.66 -18.99
C GLU A 324 30.45 3.99 -19.70
N LEU A 325 31.42 4.88 -19.55
CA LEU A 325 31.54 6.08 -20.37
C LEU A 325 31.64 5.61 -21.82
N GLN A 326 30.57 5.81 -22.59
CA GLN A 326 30.66 5.69 -24.04
C GLN A 326 31.67 6.73 -24.52
N PRO A 327 32.69 6.33 -25.31
CA PRO A 327 33.63 7.28 -25.88
C PRO A 327 32.89 8.26 -26.81
N ALA A 328 33.32 9.52 -26.75
CA ALA A 328 32.79 10.66 -27.50
C ALA A 328 32.84 10.46 -29.02
#